data_AF-A0A7R9L7A0-F1
#
_entry.id   AF-A0A7R9L7A0-F1
#
_cell.length_a   1.000
_cell.length_b   1.000
_cell.length_c   1.000
_cell.angle_alpha   90.00
_cell.angle_beta   90.00
_cell.angle_gamma   90.00
#
_symmetry.space_group_name_H-M   'P 1'
#
loop_
_entity.id
_entity.type
_entity.pdbx_description
1 polymer ?
#
loop_
_entity_poly.entity_id
_entity_poly.type
_entity_poly.pdbx_seq_one_letter_code
_entity_poly.pdbx_strand_id
1 'polypeptide(L)'
;MIALDGTENKEKLGANATLAVSLAAARAAAVEKKTELFQYIADLRGQTTLSMPVPMMNILNGGAHADNTVDIQEFMIEPLVMKVVLHLTYVQMKKQLLLFFLQLKQLFSHSLVFFIQNI
;
A
#
# COMPACT_ATOMS: atom_id res chain seq x y z
N MET A 1 24.65 6.27 -5.70
CA MET A 1 24.34 4.88 -5.31
C MET A 1 24.40 3.90 -6.48
N ILE A 2 23.64 4.09 -7.57
CA ILE A 2 23.65 3.16 -8.72
C ILE A 2 25.07 2.93 -9.27
N ALA A 3 25.78 4.01 -9.62
CA ALA A 3 27.15 3.91 -10.12
C ALA A 3 28.16 3.36 -9.08
N LEU A 4 27.89 3.58 -7.78
CA LEU A 4 28.74 3.08 -6.69
C LEU A 4 28.58 1.57 -6.50
N ASP A 5 27.35 1.07 -6.67
CA ASP A 5 27.07 -0.35 -6.67
C ASP A 5 27.66 -1.02 -7.92
N GLY A 6 27.38 -0.45 -9.10
CA GLY A 6 27.95 -0.87 -10.38
C GLY A 6 27.41 -2.19 -10.94
N THR A 7 26.46 -2.84 -10.26
CA THR A 7 25.78 -4.04 -10.74
C THR A 7 24.35 -3.73 -11.21
N GLU A 8 23.82 -4.56 -12.10
CA GLU A 8 22.45 -4.40 -12.63
C GLU A 8 21.40 -4.54 -11.51
N ASN A 9 21.55 -5.57 -10.67
CA ASN A 9 20.58 -5.96 -9.64
C ASN A 9 20.88 -5.40 -8.25
N LYS A 10 21.84 -4.47 -8.12
CA LYS A 10 22.28 -3.91 -6.82
C LYS A 10 22.79 -4.99 -5.87
N GLU A 11 23.51 -5.98 -6.38
CA GLU A 11 23.96 -7.16 -5.63
C GLU A 11 25.14 -6.82 -4.69
N LYS A 12 25.95 -5.82 -5.03
CA LYS A 12 27.15 -5.48 -4.25
C LYS A 12 26.82 -4.72 -2.97
N LEU A 13 25.97 -3.70 -3.05
CA LEU A 13 25.53 -2.91 -1.90
C LEU A 13 24.21 -3.40 -1.32
N GLY A 14 23.43 -4.15 -2.10
CA GLY A 14 22.08 -4.56 -1.76
C GLY A 14 21.04 -3.51 -2.16
N ALA A 15 19.94 -3.97 -2.75
CA ALA A 15 18.80 -3.13 -3.08
C ALA A 15 18.21 -2.43 -1.84
N ASN A 16 18.14 -3.13 -0.70
CA ASN A 16 17.59 -2.60 0.54
C ASN A 16 18.42 -1.42 1.09
N ALA A 17 19.75 -1.55 1.10
CA ALA A 17 20.63 -0.48 1.56
C ALA A 17 20.58 0.73 0.62
N THR A 18 20.60 0.47 -0.69
CA THR A 18 20.47 1.52 -1.72
C THR A 18 19.14 2.27 -1.58
N LEU A 19 18.04 1.55 -1.38
CA LEU A 19 16.72 2.13 -1.20
C LEU A 19 16.63 2.95 0.09
N ALA A 20 17.17 2.45 1.20
CA ALA A 20 17.18 3.16 2.48
C ALA A 20 17.87 4.52 2.38
N VAL A 21 19.07 4.56 1.78
CA VAL A 21 19.81 5.83 1.56
C VAL A 21 19.04 6.75 0.61
N SER A 22 18.43 6.22 -0.45
CA SER A 22 17.62 6.99 -1.39
C SER A 22 16.42 7.66 -0.71
N LEU A 23 15.69 6.93 0.13
CA LEU A 23 14.53 7.46 0.86
C LEU A 23 14.94 8.49 1.92
N ALA A 24 16.06 8.26 2.62
CA ALA A 24 16.60 9.21 3.59
C ALA A 24 17.02 10.52 2.91
N ALA A 25 17.71 10.45 1.77
CA ALA A 25 18.09 11.62 0.99
C ALA A 25 16.88 12.42 0.51
N ALA A 26 15.82 11.76 0.00
CA ALA A 26 14.60 12.42 -0.42
C ALA A 26 13.90 13.16 0.74
N ARG A 27 13.84 12.55 1.93
CA ARG A 27 13.29 13.18 3.13
C ARG A 27 14.12 14.38 3.58
N ALA A 28 15.44 14.26 3.60
CA ALA A 28 16.33 15.35 3.98
C ALA A 28 16.19 16.55 3.02
N ALA A 29 16.13 16.28 1.71
CA ALA A 29 15.96 17.33 0.70
C ALA A 29 14.58 18.02 0.77
N ALA A 30 13.52 17.28 1.12
CA ALA A 30 12.20 17.89 1.37
C ALA A 30 12.24 18.84 2.58
N VAL A 31 12.87 18.41 3.68
CA VAL A 31 13.05 19.23 4.89
C VAL A 31 13.89 20.48 4.59
N GLU A 32 15.00 20.36 3.87
CA GLU A 32 15.85 21.48 3.46
C GLU A 32 15.06 22.50 2.62
N LYS A 33 14.24 22.03 1.69
CA LYS A 33 13.37 22.86 0.86
C LYS A 33 12.13 23.40 1.58
N LYS A 34 11.91 23.01 2.85
CA LYS A 34 10.72 23.35 3.64
C LYS A 34 9.42 22.96 2.93
N THR A 35 9.42 21.82 2.23
CA THR A 35 8.23 21.24 1.60
C THR A 35 7.91 19.88 2.20
N GLU A 36 6.64 19.49 2.11
CA GLU A 36 6.21 18.15 2.47
C GLU A 36 6.83 17.10 1.52
N LEU A 37 7.12 15.89 2.01
CA LEU A 37 7.75 14.84 1.20
C LEU A 37 6.96 14.52 -0.08
N PHE A 38 5.62 14.48 -0.01
CA PHE A 38 4.79 14.20 -1.19
C PHE A 38 4.93 15.31 -2.25
N GLN A 39 5.09 16.56 -1.82
CA GLN A 39 5.28 17.71 -2.72
C GLN A 39 6.67 17.65 -3.34
N TYR A 40 7.69 17.38 -2.54
CA TYR A 40 9.06 17.19 -3.04
C TYR A 40 9.13 16.08 -4.11
N ILE A 41 8.45 14.94 -3.89
CA ILE A 41 8.38 13.85 -4.87
C ILE A 41 7.63 14.28 -6.13
N ALA A 42 6.54 15.05 -6.01
CA ALA A 42 5.81 15.57 -7.17
C ALA A 42 6.67 16.54 -7.99
N ASP A 43 7.41 17.43 -7.32
CA ASP A 43 8.32 18.38 -7.96
C ASP A 43 9.44 17.65 -8.72
N LEU A 44 10.03 16.61 -8.13
CA LEU A 44 11.03 15.75 -8.80
C LEU A 44 10.48 15.10 -10.09
N ARG A 45 9.17 14.84 -10.14
CA ARG A 45 8.49 14.25 -11.30
C ARG A 45 7.92 15.30 -12.27
N GLY A 46 8.05 16.59 -11.97
CA GLY A 46 7.40 17.67 -12.74
C GLY A 46 5.88 17.63 -12.67
N GLN A 47 5.30 17.03 -11.63
CA GLN A 47 3.86 16.86 -11.46
C GLN A 47 3.26 18.06 -10.73
N THR A 48 2.38 18.80 -11.41
CA THR A 48 1.76 20.04 -10.88
C THR A 48 0.44 19.80 -10.15
N THR A 49 -0.19 18.65 -10.34
CA THR A 49 -1.47 18.30 -9.70
C THR A 49 -1.31 17.07 -8.84
N LEU A 50 -1.66 17.21 -7.56
CA LEU A 50 -1.69 16.11 -6.60
C LEU A 50 -3.08 15.49 -6.55
N SER A 51 -3.13 14.17 -6.40
CA SER A 51 -4.35 13.43 -6.15
C SER A 51 -4.13 12.42 -5.04
N MET A 52 -5.21 12.06 -4.37
CA MET A 52 -5.20 10.99 -3.38
C MET A 52 -5.60 9.68 -4.09
N PRO A 53 -4.85 8.58 -3.90
CA PRO A 53 -5.18 7.31 -4.53
C PRO A 53 -6.47 6.74 -3.92
N VAL A 54 -7.19 5.91 -4.67
CA VAL A 54 -8.28 5.12 -4.10
C VAL A 54 -7.66 4.08 -3.15
N PRO A 55 -8.08 4.01 -1.87
CA PRO A 55 -7.56 3.00 -0.96
C PRO A 55 -8.06 1.61 -1.37
N MET A 56 -7.12 0.67 -1.44
CA MET A 56 -7.38 -0.75 -1.65
C MET A 56 -6.98 -1.50 -0.36
N MET A 57 -7.85 -2.37 0.14
CA MET A 57 -7.63 -3.11 1.39
C MET A 57 -7.64 -4.61 1.12
N ASN A 58 -6.61 -5.32 1.60
CA ASN A 58 -6.58 -6.77 1.64
C ASN A 58 -7.56 -7.29 2.71
N ILE A 59 -8.44 -8.23 2.32
CA ILE A 59 -9.52 -8.76 3.15
C ILE A 59 -9.42 -10.28 3.39
N LEU A 60 -8.72 -11.02 2.55
CA LEU A 60 -8.51 -12.46 2.70
C LEU A 60 -7.20 -12.88 2.04
N ASN A 61 -6.47 -13.77 2.71
CA ASN A 61 -5.21 -14.33 2.22
C ASN A 61 -5.41 -15.79 1.79
N GLY A 62 -4.68 -16.20 0.75
CA GLY A 62 -4.53 -17.58 0.29
C GLY A 62 -3.09 -17.85 -0.15
N GLY A 63 -2.89 -18.92 -0.89
CA GLY A 63 -1.61 -19.34 -1.44
C GLY A 63 -0.53 -19.42 -0.36
N ALA A 64 0.66 -18.91 -0.66
CA ALA A 64 1.78 -18.94 0.30
C ALA A 64 1.55 -18.08 1.58
N HIS A 65 0.49 -17.27 1.64
CA HIS A 65 0.17 -16.42 2.78
C HIS A 65 -0.87 -17.04 3.73
N ALA A 66 -1.44 -18.21 3.41
CA ALA A 66 -2.37 -18.92 4.28
C ALA A 66 -2.32 -20.44 4.10
N ASP A 67 -2.57 -21.18 5.17
CA ASP A 67 -2.69 -22.64 5.14
C ASP A 67 -4.15 -23.05 4.85
N ASN A 68 -4.60 -22.80 3.61
CA ASN A 68 -5.93 -23.15 3.12
C ASN A 68 -5.86 -23.61 1.65
N THR A 69 -6.97 -24.09 1.10
CA THR A 69 -7.02 -24.59 -0.29
C THR A 69 -7.20 -23.48 -1.34
N VAL A 70 -7.13 -22.22 -0.91
CA VAL A 70 -7.32 -21.07 -1.80
C VAL A 70 -6.01 -20.73 -2.50
N ASP A 71 -5.92 -20.95 -3.81
CA ASP A 71 -4.70 -20.66 -4.58
C ASP A 71 -4.42 -19.15 -4.76
N ILE A 72 -5.46 -18.30 -4.67
CA ILE A 72 -5.33 -16.85 -4.84
C ILE A 72 -4.69 -16.23 -3.60
N GLN A 73 -3.57 -15.51 -3.78
CA GLN A 73 -2.75 -15.00 -2.67
C GLN A 73 -3.44 -13.91 -1.84
N GLU A 74 -4.13 -12.96 -2.48
CA GLU A 74 -4.78 -11.83 -1.80
C GLU A 74 -6.10 -11.47 -2.49
N PHE A 75 -7.16 -11.35 -1.70
CA PHE A 75 -8.43 -10.76 -2.13
C PHE A 75 -8.47 -9.35 -1.60
N MET A 76 -8.64 -8.38 -2.49
CA MET A 76 -8.67 -6.97 -2.15
C MET A 76 -10.03 -6.36 -2.48
N ILE A 77 -10.43 -5.35 -1.71
CA ILE A 77 -11.64 -4.56 -1.96
C ILE A 77 -11.28 -3.08 -2.16
N GLU A 78 -11.96 -2.47 -3.12
CA GLU A 78 -11.78 -1.07 -3.52
C GLU A 78 -13.15 -0.37 -3.60
N PRO A 79 -13.35 0.81 -2.97
CA PRO A 79 -14.63 1.52 -3.00
C PRO A 79 -14.71 2.46 -4.21
N LEU A 80 -15.16 1.96 -5.36
CA LEU A 80 -15.18 2.68 -6.65
C LEU A 80 -16.20 3.84 -6.75
N VAL A 81 -17.23 3.87 -5.89
CA VAL A 81 -18.34 4.83 -6.02
C VAL A 81 -17.96 6.25 -5.57
N MET A 82 -16.79 6.43 -4.95
CA MET A 82 -16.33 7.71 -4.44
C MET A 82 -15.20 8.25 -5.31
N LYS A 83 -15.46 9.34 -6.06
CA LYS A 83 -14.37 10.14 -6.63
C LYS A 83 -13.57 10.72 -5.48
N VAL A 84 -12.27 10.43 -5.46
CA VAL A 84 -11.36 11.00 -4.46
C VAL A 84 -11.05 12.45 -4.85
N VAL A 85 -11.98 13.35 -4.54
CA VAL A 85 -11.83 14.78 -4.87
C VAL A 85 -11.29 15.55 -3.66
N LEU A 86 -11.57 15.10 -2.44
CA LEU A 86 -11.25 15.83 -1.21
C LEU A 86 -10.78 14.88 -0.08
N HIS A 87 -10.00 15.41 0.86
CA HIS A 87 -9.54 14.67 2.04
C HIS A 87 -10.69 13.97 2.80
N LEU A 88 -11.85 14.64 2.94
CA LEU A 88 -13.04 14.08 3.60
C LEU A 88 -13.58 12.83 2.88
N THR A 89 -13.57 12.81 1.54
CA THR A 89 -13.98 11.62 0.77
C THR A 89 -13.04 10.45 1.01
N TYR A 90 -11.73 10.71 1.09
CA TYR A 90 -10.73 9.68 1.36
C TYR A 90 -10.85 9.10 2.78
N VAL A 91 -11.09 9.94 3.78
CA VAL A 91 -11.34 9.48 5.16
C VAL A 91 -12.62 8.63 5.24
N GLN A 92 -13.67 9.03 4.54
CA GLN A 92 -14.91 8.26 4.46
C GLN A 92 -14.70 6.89 3.81
N MET A 93 -13.92 6.82 2.72
CA MET A 93 -13.55 5.55 2.06
C MET A 93 -12.80 4.63 3.00
N LYS A 94 -11.79 5.14 3.71
CA LYS A 94 -11.06 4.36 4.72
C LYS A 94 -11.96 3.85 5.83
N LYS A 95 -12.90 4.68 6.30
CA LYS A 95 -13.88 4.28 7.33
C LYS A 95 -14.79 3.16 6.82
N GLN A 96 -15.27 3.26 5.59
CA GLN A 96 -16.12 2.22 4.99
C GLN A 96 -15.37 0.91 4.80
N LEU A 97 -14.13 0.96 4.32
CA LEU A 97 -13.25 -0.22 4.19
C LEU A 97 -13.00 -0.88 5.55
N LEU A 98 -12.70 -0.09 6.58
CA LEU A 98 -12.50 -0.61 7.93
C LEU A 98 -13.77 -1.26 8.50
N LEU A 99 -14.93 -0.63 8.34
CA LEU A 99 -16.20 -1.20 8.78
C LEU A 99 -16.51 -2.52 8.06
N PHE A 100 -16.28 -2.56 6.75
CA PHE A 100 -16.44 -3.78 5.96
C PHE A 100 -15.52 -4.89 6.46
N PHE A 101 -14.24 -4.60 6.69
CA PHE A 101 -13.28 -5.56 7.21
C PHE A 101 -13.69 -6.11 8.59
N LEU A 102 -14.19 -5.24 9.49
CA LEU A 102 -14.68 -5.67 10.80
C LEU A 102 -15.93 -6.56 10.70
N GLN A 103 -16.86 -6.24 9.81
CA GLN A 103 -18.03 -7.07 9.53
C GLN A 103 -17.63 -8.44 8.97
N LEU A 104 -16.69 -8.46 8.03
CA LEU A 104 -16.16 -9.67 7.44
C LEU A 104 -15.49 -10.55 8.52
N LYS A 105 -14.68 -9.95 9.40
CA LYS A 105 -14.07 -10.64 10.53
C LYS A 105 -15.12 -11.25 11.49
N GLN A 106 -16.21 -10.53 11.74
CA GLN A 106 -17.31 -11.03 12.58
C GLN A 106 -18.04 -12.20 11.93
N LEU A 107 -18.25 -12.17 10.60
CA LEU A 107 -18.84 -13.29 9.87
C LEU A 107 -17.96 -14.54 10.02
N PHE A 108 -16.65 -14.42 9.80
CA PHE A 108 -15.74 -15.55 9.94
C PHE A 108 -15.60 -16.07 11.37
N SER A 109 -15.70 -15.20 12.39
CA SER A 109 -15.62 -15.65 13.79
C SER A 109 -16.86 -16.45 14.23
N HIS A 110 -18.01 -16.29 13.57
CA HIS A 110 -19.26 -16.99 13.90
C HIS A 110 -19.53 -18.21 13.00
N SER A 111 -18.70 -18.46 11.98
CA SER A 111 -18.89 -19.52 10.98
C SER A 111 -17.72 -20.52 10.91
N LEU A 112 -16.94 -20.64 12.00
CA LEU A 112 -15.61 -21.27 12.04
C LEU A 112 -15.51 -22.75 11.61
N VAL A 113 -16.61 -23.41 11.23
CA VAL A 113 -16.58 -24.81 10.77
C VAL A 113 -16.91 -24.96 9.28
N PHE A 114 -17.61 -24.01 8.65
CA PHE A 114 -18.17 -24.27 7.31
C PHE A 114 -17.40 -23.62 6.15
N PHE A 115 -16.74 -22.47 6.37
CA PHE A 115 -16.21 -21.68 5.24
C PHE A 115 -14.75 -21.99 4.88
N ILE A 116 -13.90 -22.37 5.84
CA ILE A 116 -12.49 -22.73 5.60
C ILE A 116 -12.34 -24.16 5.07
N GLN A 117 -13.34 -25.03 5.26
CA GLN A 117 -13.32 -26.41 4.74
C GLN A 117 -13.97 -26.56 3.36
N ASN A 118 -14.56 -25.50 2.78
CA ASN A 118 -15.30 -25.56 1.52
C ASN A 118 -14.83 -24.55 0.45
N ILE A 119 -13.70 -23.89 0.67
CA ILE A 119 -12.95 -23.12 -0.34
C ILE A 119 -11.49 -23.44 -0.16
#